data_AF-A0A2T6IX69-F1
#
_entry.id   AF-A0A2T6IX69-F1
#
_cell.length_a   1.000
_cell.length_b   1.000
_cell.length_c   1.000
_cell.angle_alpha   90.00
_cell.angle_beta   90.00
_cell.angle_gamma   90.00
#
_symmetry.space_group_name_H-M   'P 1'
#
loop_
_entity.id
_entity.type
_entity.pdbx_description
1 polymer ?
#
loop_
_entity_poly.entity_id
_entity_poly.type
_entity_poly.pdbx_seq_one_letter_code
_entity_poly.pdbx_strand_id
1 'polypeptide(L)'
;MNVLARALRSGATAALQLPRRGIDELWKGSYLDPTIGAKQKEANAVAGDAWPACLLRMKSFEDLHKLWYICLKEKNLLMGERWAARQHKQEMKQPERLQKVRRTMRRILIVLTKREIQQQCLRAKDILAKQQKREALETRRFQLEEKMLQLEHRIRRMEPAQSLQKEAWQATLDRYRSDHEDILIQLHPLRKETTQLLAPDWRYERKYSDLPGPIRWKKQYIPALEDQYRKPIRFH
;
A
#
# COMPACT_ATOMS: atom_id res chain seq x y z
N MET A 1 -74.41 43.21 -19.27
CA MET A 1 -73.48 42.26 -19.92
C MET A 1 -72.08 42.51 -19.38
N ASN A 2 -71.74 41.85 -18.27
CA ASN A 2 -70.44 42.00 -17.62
C ASN A 2 -69.53 40.84 -18.03
N VAL A 3 -68.41 41.14 -18.69
CA VAL A 3 -67.30 40.18 -18.85
C VAL A 3 -66.07 40.79 -18.20
N LEU A 4 -65.75 40.26 -17.02
CA LEU A 4 -64.63 40.63 -16.17
C LEU A 4 -63.31 40.14 -16.79
N ALA A 5 -62.42 41.07 -17.12
CA ALA A 5 -61.02 40.77 -17.40
C ALA A 5 -60.31 40.38 -16.08
N ARG A 6 -60.17 39.07 -15.83
CA ARG A 6 -59.41 38.55 -14.69
C ARG A 6 -57.94 38.45 -15.08
N ALA A 7 -57.15 39.43 -14.64
CA ALA A 7 -55.70 39.37 -14.69
C ALA A 7 -55.19 38.14 -13.91
N LEU A 8 -54.65 37.15 -14.62
CA LEU A 8 -53.84 36.09 -14.04
C LEU A 8 -52.50 36.67 -13.59
N ARG A 9 -52.49 37.31 -12.42
CA ARG A 9 -51.26 37.40 -11.63
C ARG A 9 -50.95 35.98 -11.17
N SER A 10 -49.97 35.33 -11.77
CA SER A 10 -49.34 34.15 -11.19
C SER A 10 -48.63 34.58 -9.92
N GLY A 11 -49.37 34.62 -8.82
CA GLY A 11 -48.79 34.63 -7.49
C GLY A 11 -47.94 33.38 -7.39
N ALA A 12 -46.62 33.56 -7.35
CA ALA A 12 -45.71 32.55 -6.84
C ALA A 12 -46.15 32.31 -5.39
N THR A 13 -47.02 31.32 -5.22
CA THR A 13 -47.38 30.77 -3.93
C THR A 13 -46.08 30.45 -3.23
N ALA A 14 -45.96 30.95 -2.00
CA ALA A 14 -44.78 30.79 -1.16
C ALA A 14 -44.36 29.31 -1.14
N ALA A 15 -43.41 28.96 -2.00
CA ALA A 15 -42.77 27.66 -1.96
C ALA A 15 -42.12 27.60 -0.59
N LEU A 16 -42.65 26.72 0.26
CA LEU A 16 -42.04 26.28 1.50
C LEU A 16 -40.53 26.16 1.22
N GLN A 17 -39.75 27.05 1.82
CA GLN A 17 -38.31 27.11 1.59
C GLN A 17 -37.71 25.83 2.17
N LEU A 18 -37.67 24.77 1.36
CA LEU A 18 -36.80 23.62 1.57
C LEU A 18 -35.42 24.17 1.95
N PRO A 19 -34.73 23.58 2.93
CA PRO A 19 -33.47 24.13 3.42
C PRO A 19 -32.55 24.36 2.22
N ARG A 20 -32.35 25.65 1.92
CA ARG A 20 -31.62 26.25 0.78
C ARG A 20 -30.10 25.99 0.84
N ARG A 21 -29.70 24.81 1.31
CA ARG A 21 -28.32 24.43 1.63
C ARG A 21 -27.71 23.44 0.64
N GLY A 22 -28.44 23.07 -0.43
CA GLY A 22 -27.94 22.18 -1.48
C GLY A 22 -27.61 22.92 -2.78
N ILE A 23 -28.63 23.16 -3.60
CA ILE A 23 -28.45 23.70 -4.96
C ILE A 23 -27.88 25.13 -4.96
N ASP A 24 -28.30 25.98 -4.02
CA ASP A 24 -27.86 27.37 -3.96
C ASP A 24 -26.35 27.51 -3.72
N GLU A 25 -25.70 26.52 -3.10
CA GLU A 25 -24.24 26.56 -2.92
C GLU A 25 -23.47 26.58 -4.25
N LEU A 26 -24.12 26.20 -5.35
CA LEU A 26 -23.51 26.17 -6.68
C LEU A 26 -23.27 27.56 -7.27
N TRP A 27 -24.04 28.57 -6.87
CA TRP A 27 -23.93 29.95 -7.40
C TRP A 27 -23.88 31.02 -6.30
N LYS A 28 -23.96 30.65 -5.02
CA LYS A 28 -23.77 31.59 -3.91
C LYS A 28 -22.38 32.22 -3.95
N GLY A 29 -22.31 33.56 -3.93
CA GLY A 29 -21.03 34.29 -3.97
C GLY A 29 -20.38 34.40 -5.36
N SER A 30 -20.97 33.77 -6.37
CA SER A 30 -20.53 33.77 -7.78
C SER A 30 -21.06 34.98 -8.55
N TYR A 31 -20.55 35.20 -9.77
CA TYR A 31 -21.12 36.19 -10.69
C TYR A 31 -22.60 35.95 -11.04
N LEU A 32 -23.06 34.70 -10.95
CA LEU A 32 -24.44 34.29 -11.23
C LEU A 32 -25.41 34.58 -10.07
N ASP A 33 -24.91 34.97 -8.90
CA ASP A 33 -25.76 35.24 -7.74
C ASP A 33 -26.62 36.51 -7.96
N PRO A 34 -27.97 36.43 -7.91
CA PRO A 34 -28.82 37.60 -8.05
C PRO A 34 -28.85 38.47 -6.80
N THR A 35 -28.43 37.97 -5.64
CA THR A 35 -28.53 38.68 -4.36
C THR A 35 -27.39 39.66 -4.11
N ILE A 36 -26.29 39.53 -4.86
CA ILE A 36 -25.03 40.22 -4.60
C ILE A 36 -24.82 41.36 -5.61
N GLY A 37 -24.40 42.54 -5.13
CA GLY A 37 -24.05 43.69 -5.97
C GLY A 37 -22.75 43.51 -6.75
N ALA A 38 -22.57 44.26 -7.85
CA ALA A 38 -21.43 44.12 -8.76
C ALA A 38 -20.05 44.28 -8.08
N LYS A 39 -19.89 45.27 -7.19
CA LYS A 39 -18.63 45.50 -6.46
C LYS A 39 -18.23 44.29 -5.59
N GLN A 40 -19.21 43.66 -4.93
CA GLN A 40 -18.98 42.50 -4.08
C GLN A 40 -18.63 41.25 -4.91
N LYS A 41 -19.21 41.10 -6.12
CA LYS A 41 -18.85 40.03 -7.06
C LYS A 41 -17.40 40.13 -7.50
N GLU A 42 -16.92 41.33 -7.81
CA GLU A 42 -15.53 41.57 -8.16
C GLU A 42 -14.58 41.28 -6.98
N ALA A 43 -14.93 41.70 -5.77
CA ALA A 43 -14.17 41.37 -4.57
C ALA A 43 -14.07 39.85 -4.32
N ASN A 44 -15.18 39.12 -4.48
CA ASN A 44 -15.21 37.65 -4.33
C ASN A 44 -14.44 36.92 -5.44
N ALA A 45 -14.26 37.55 -6.59
CA ALA A 45 -13.54 36.97 -7.72
C ALA A 45 -12.03 36.98 -7.50
N VAL A 46 -11.51 37.98 -6.76
CA VAL A 46 -10.08 38.08 -6.42
C VAL A 46 -9.62 36.82 -5.68
N ALA A 47 -8.85 36.00 -6.38
CA ALA A 47 -8.32 34.75 -5.87
C ALA A 47 -6.81 34.82 -5.67
N GLY A 48 -6.36 34.34 -4.51
CA GLY A 48 -4.93 34.15 -4.23
C GLY A 48 -4.29 33.06 -5.09
N ASP A 49 -3.10 32.62 -4.68
CA ASP A 49 -2.36 31.58 -5.38
C ASP A 49 -2.79 30.16 -5.02
N ALA A 50 -2.46 29.23 -5.92
CA ALA A 50 -2.69 27.81 -5.69
C ALA A 50 -1.79 27.30 -4.55
N TRP A 51 -2.38 26.64 -3.55
CA TRP A 51 -1.71 25.91 -2.46
C TRP A 51 -0.41 25.23 -2.90
N PRO A 52 0.75 25.65 -2.36
CA PRO A 52 2.04 25.06 -2.70
C PRO A 52 2.20 23.68 -2.04
N ALA A 53 2.90 22.78 -2.73
CA ALA A 53 3.07 21.40 -2.27
C ALA A 53 3.86 21.31 -0.95
N CYS A 54 4.77 22.26 -0.68
CA CYS A 54 5.50 22.32 0.59
C CYS A 54 4.56 22.46 1.80
N LEU A 55 3.58 23.36 1.73
CA LEU A 55 2.61 23.56 2.81
C LEU A 55 1.66 22.36 2.96
N LEU A 56 1.22 21.77 1.84
CA LEU A 56 0.35 20.59 1.85
C LEU A 56 1.01 19.38 2.52
N ARG A 57 2.33 19.22 2.38
CA ARG A 57 3.08 18.14 3.04
C ARG A 57 3.08 18.21 4.56
N MET A 58 2.89 19.41 5.15
CA MET A 58 2.85 19.61 6.59
C MET A 58 1.47 19.38 7.22
N LYS A 59 0.42 19.19 6.40
CA LYS A 59 -0.96 19.05 6.88
C LYS A 59 -1.36 17.61 7.13
N SER A 60 -2.28 17.41 8.08
CA SER A 60 -2.86 16.12 8.41
C SER A 60 -3.69 15.56 7.24
N PHE A 61 -4.02 14.26 7.29
CA PHE A 61 -4.88 13.64 6.28
C PHE A 61 -6.29 14.26 6.30
N GLU A 62 -6.85 14.47 7.49
CA GLU A 62 -8.18 15.06 7.67
C GLU A 62 -8.27 16.48 7.11
N ASP A 63 -7.25 17.30 7.32
CA ASP A 63 -7.23 18.67 6.81
C ASP A 63 -7.12 18.69 5.28
N LEU A 64 -6.32 17.79 4.70
CA LEU A 64 -6.24 17.64 3.25
C LEU A 64 -7.56 17.15 2.64
N HIS A 65 -8.28 16.28 3.34
CA HIS A 65 -9.59 15.78 2.93
C HIS A 65 -10.66 16.88 2.99
N LYS A 66 -10.70 17.67 4.07
CA LYS A 66 -11.56 18.86 4.17
C LYS A 66 -11.24 19.87 3.07
N LEU A 67 -9.95 20.16 2.85
CA LEU A 67 -9.50 21.07 1.80
C LEU A 67 -9.91 20.58 0.41
N TRP A 68 -9.82 19.27 0.16
CA TRP A 68 -10.26 18.68 -1.10
C TRP A 68 -11.74 18.97 -1.39
N TYR A 69 -12.62 18.83 -0.39
CA TYR A 69 -14.05 19.14 -0.58
C TYR A 69 -14.30 20.63 -0.79
N ILE A 70 -13.57 21.51 -0.11
CA ILE A 70 -13.66 22.95 -0.36
C ILE A 70 -13.27 23.26 -1.81
N CYS A 71 -12.14 22.71 -2.28
CA CYS A 71 -11.72 22.82 -3.68
C CYS A 71 -12.73 22.20 -4.65
N LEU A 72 -13.40 21.12 -4.27
CA LEU A 72 -14.41 20.47 -5.11
C LEU A 72 -15.67 21.34 -5.26
N LYS A 73 -16.17 21.93 -4.17
CA LYS A 73 -17.30 22.87 -4.19
C LYS A 73 -16.99 24.06 -5.09
N GLU A 74 -15.82 24.67 -4.89
CA GLU A 74 -15.32 25.76 -5.71
C GLU A 74 -15.19 25.37 -7.19
N LYS A 75 -14.63 24.19 -7.49
CA LYS A 75 -14.53 23.68 -8.86
C LYS A 75 -15.90 23.54 -9.51
N ASN A 76 -16.90 23.06 -8.78
CA ASN A 76 -18.25 22.88 -9.30
C ASN A 76 -18.92 24.23 -9.60
N LEU A 77 -18.77 25.22 -8.71
CA LEU A 77 -19.24 26.59 -8.92
C LEU A 77 -18.63 27.20 -10.20
N LEU A 78 -17.31 27.15 -10.34
CA LEU A 78 -16.60 27.68 -11.52
C LEU A 78 -16.96 26.96 -12.82
N MET A 79 -17.25 25.67 -12.76
CA MET A 79 -17.73 24.91 -13.92
C MET A 79 -19.14 25.35 -14.34
N GLY A 80 -20.00 25.68 -13.37
CA GLY A 80 -21.32 26.28 -13.61
C GLY A 80 -21.21 27.65 -14.29
N GLU A 81 -20.37 28.54 -13.75
CA GLU A 81 -20.09 29.85 -14.37
C GLU A 81 -19.58 29.72 -15.80
N ARG A 82 -18.62 28.81 -16.02
CA ARG A 82 -18.09 28.54 -17.37
C ARG A 82 -19.16 28.05 -18.33
N TRP A 83 -20.07 27.21 -17.86
CA TRP A 83 -21.16 26.71 -18.66
C TRP A 83 -22.16 27.82 -19.01
N ALA A 84 -22.56 28.64 -18.03
CA ALA A 84 -23.42 29.78 -18.24
C ALA A 84 -22.82 30.79 -19.23
N ALA A 85 -21.54 31.14 -19.08
CA ALA A 85 -20.83 32.02 -20.01
C ALA A 85 -20.88 31.47 -21.46
N ARG A 86 -20.66 30.17 -21.63
CA ARG A 86 -20.80 29.51 -22.95
C ARG A 86 -22.21 29.58 -23.52
N GLN A 87 -23.26 29.38 -22.70
CA GLN A 87 -24.65 29.49 -23.14
C GLN A 87 -24.96 30.92 -23.62
N HIS A 88 -24.43 31.93 -22.93
CA HIS A 88 -24.56 33.34 -23.29
C HIS A 88 -23.59 33.79 -24.39
N LYS A 89 -22.77 32.89 -24.95
CA LYS A 89 -21.71 33.20 -25.93
C LYS A 89 -20.73 34.28 -25.44
N GLN A 90 -20.48 34.30 -24.14
CA GLN A 90 -19.55 35.21 -23.47
C GLN A 90 -18.34 34.44 -22.94
N GLU A 91 -17.22 35.14 -22.78
CA GLU A 91 -16.05 34.58 -22.13
C GLU A 91 -16.21 34.55 -20.62
N MET A 92 -15.67 33.49 -19.99
CA MET A 92 -15.69 33.37 -18.54
C MET A 92 -14.79 34.45 -17.93
N LYS A 93 -15.31 35.16 -16.93
CA LYS A 93 -14.50 36.06 -16.10
C LYS A 93 -13.49 35.22 -15.29
N GLN A 94 -12.20 35.56 -15.41
CA GLN A 94 -11.09 34.93 -14.66
C GLN A 94 -10.98 33.39 -14.76
N PRO A 95 -10.70 32.84 -15.95
CA PRO A 95 -10.56 31.39 -16.14
C PRO A 95 -9.37 30.77 -15.37
N GLU A 96 -8.40 31.59 -14.97
CA GLU A 96 -7.22 31.17 -14.21
C GLU A 96 -7.57 30.56 -12.85
N ARG A 97 -8.65 31.02 -12.21
CA ARG A 97 -9.11 30.52 -10.90
C ARG A 97 -9.39 29.02 -10.96
N LEU A 98 -10.03 28.56 -12.03
CA LEU A 98 -10.29 27.13 -12.25
C LEU A 98 -8.98 26.34 -12.41
N GLN A 99 -7.98 26.91 -13.09
CA GLN A 99 -6.67 26.26 -13.23
C GLN A 99 -5.94 26.17 -11.89
N LYS A 100 -6.00 27.23 -11.07
CA LYS A 100 -5.44 27.27 -9.72
C LYS A 100 -6.04 26.16 -8.85
N VAL A 101 -7.38 26.04 -8.80
CA VAL A 101 -8.08 24.99 -8.04
C VAL A 101 -7.73 23.58 -8.53
N ARG A 102 -7.66 23.37 -9.85
CA ARG A 102 -7.22 22.07 -10.40
C ARG A 102 -5.78 21.74 -10.01
N ARG A 103 -4.90 22.75 -9.98
CA ARG A 103 -3.50 22.61 -9.58
C ARG A 103 -3.38 22.24 -8.10
N THR A 104 -4.18 22.83 -7.21
CA THR A 104 -4.19 22.46 -5.78
C THR A 104 -4.67 21.03 -5.57
N MET A 105 -5.78 20.64 -6.22
CA MET A 105 -6.27 19.26 -6.18
C MET A 105 -5.21 18.25 -6.66
N ARG A 106 -4.57 18.50 -7.81
CA ARG A 106 -3.49 17.63 -8.30
C ARG A 106 -2.33 17.52 -7.30
N ARG A 107 -1.93 18.62 -6.66
CA ARG A 107 -0.87 18.61 -5.64
C ARG A 107 -1.27 17.80 -4.40
N ILE A 108 -2.51 17.90 -3.94
CA ILE A 108 -3.03 17.08 -2.83
C ILE A 108 -2.89 15.59 -3.17
N LEU A 109 -3.34 15.18 -4.36
CA LEU A 109 -3.23 13.78 -4.81
C LEU A 109 -1.77 13.32 -4.81
N ILE A 110 -0.86 14.10 -5.40
CA ILE A 110 0.57 13.77 -5.45
C ILE A 110 1.15 13.59 -4.04
N VAL A 111 0.81 14.48 -3.09
CA VAL A 111 1.28 14.39 -1.70
C VAL A 111 0.79 13.10 -1.04
N LEU A 112 -0.49 12.75 -1.21
CA LEU A 112 -1.06 11.51 -0.66
C LEU A 112 -0.41 10.27 -1.27
N THR A 113 -0.27 10.22 -2.60
CA THR A 113 0.40 9.11 -3.30
C THR A 113 1.84 8.95 -2.83
N LYS A 114 2.60 10.05 -2.66
CA LYS A 114 3.98 9.99 -2.19
C LYS A 114 4.08 9.49 -0.74
N ARG A 115 3.15 9.89 0.14
CA ARG A 115 3.08 9.37 1.52
C ARG A 115 2.81 7.86 1.54
N GLU A 116 1.88 7.39 0.72
CA GLU A 116 1.56 5.97 0.63
C GLU A 116 2.74 5.15 0.09
N ILE A 117 3.37 5.61 -0.99
CA ILE A 117 4.59 4.97 -1.52
C ILE A 117 5.67 4.90 -0.44
N GLN A 118 5.88 5.97 0.33
CA GLN A 118 6.86 5.98 1.42
C GLN A 118 6.53 4.93 2.49
N GLN A 119 5.26 4.81 2.90
CA GLN A 119 4.82 3.81 3.86
C GLN A 119 5.02 2.38 3.34
N GLN A 120 4.70 2.14 2.07
CA GLN A 120 4.94 0.85 1.42
C GLN A 120 6.43 0.51 1.36
N CYS A 121 7.30 1.47 1.03
CA CYS A 121 8.74 1.27 1.04
C CYS A 121 9.28 0.93 2.44
N LEU A 122 8.77 1.58 3.50
CA LEU A 122 9.17 1.26 4.87
C LEU A 122 8.75 -0.16 5.25
N ARG A 123 7.48 -0.52 5.00
CA ARG A 123 6.98 -1.88 5.23
C ARG A 123 7.80 -2.93 4.49
N ALA A 124 8.13 -2.67 3.21
CA ALA A 124 8.94 -3.58 2.40
C ALA A 124 10.36 -3.75 2.96
N LYS A 125 10.98 -2.68 3.48
CA LYS A 125 12.30 -2.75 4.14
C LYS A 125 12.24 -3.57 5.43
N ASP A 126 11.22 -3.37 6.26
CA ASP A 126 11.05 -4.11 7.51
C ASP A 126 10.84 -5.60 7.25
N ILE A 127 10.02 -5.90 6.25
CA ILE A 127 9.79 -7.23 5.73
C ILE A 127 11.09 -7.89 5.27
N LEU A 128 11.89 -7.21 4.45
CA LEU A 128 13.17 -7.74 3.94
C LEU A 128 14.14 -8.02 5.09
N ALA A 129 14.23 -7.12 6.07
CA ALA A 129 15.07 -7.31 7.25
C ALA A 129 14.65 -8.54 8.07
N LYS A 130 13.34 -8.78 8.23
CA LYS A 130 12.80 -9.99 8.88
C LYS A 130 13.12 -11.26 8.10
N GLN A 131 13.06 -11.21 6.77
CA GLN A 131 13.43 -12.32 5.90
C GLN A 131 14.92 -12.66 6.05
N GLN A 132 15.81 -11.68 5.95
CA GLN A 132 17.25 -11.89 6.14
C GLN A 132 17.57 -12.47 7.52
N LYS A 133 16.88 -11.99 8.57
CA LYS A 133 17.01 -12.54 9.93
C LYS A 133 16.55 -13.99 9.99
N ARG A 134 15.44 -14.33 9.35
CA ARG A 134 14.94 -15.71 9.25
C ARG A 134 15.94 -16.61 8.56
N GLU A 135 16.44 -16.21 7.39
CA GLU A 135 17.43 -16.98 6.62
C GLU A 135 18.70 -17.23 7.45
N ALA A 136 19.22 -16.21 8.14
CA ALA A 136 20.36 -16.36 9.03
C ALA A 136 20.11 -17.34 10.18
N LEU A 137 18.92 -17.31 10.79
CA LEU A 137 18.56 -18.27 11.84
C LEU A 137 18.33 -19.69 11.31
N GLU A 138 17.74 -19.83 10.13
CA GLU A 138 17.57 -21.14 9.48
C GLU A 138 18.95 -21.75 9.16
N THR A 139 19.87 -20.99 8.56
CA THR A 139 21.24 -21.49 8.32
C THR A 139 21.95 -21.92 9.60
N ARG A 140 21.83 -21.15 10.69
CA ARG A 140 22.41 -21.52 11.99
C ARG A 140 21.76 -22.78 12.57
N ARG A 141 20.45 -22.92 12.46
CA ARG A 141 19.71 -24.12 12.86
C ARG A 141 20.25 -25.36 12.12
N PHE A 142 20.36 -25.31 10.80
CA PHE A 142 20.85 -26.44 10.01
C PHE A 142 22.30 -26.81 10.35
N GLN A 143 23.17 -25.82 10.58
CA GLN A 143 24.56 -26.08 11.02
C GLN A 143 24.61 -26.75 12.40
N LEU A 144 23.72 -26.40 13.33
CA LEU A 144 23.63 -27.06 14.63
C LEU A 144 23.12 -28.49 14.49
N GLU A 145 22.08 -28.71 13.67
CA GLU A 145 21.56 -30.05 13.40
C GLU A 145 22.66 -30.97 12.80
N GLU A 146 23.46 -30.49 11.86
CA GLU A 146 24.61 -31.23 11.33
C GLU A 146 25.64 -31.57 12.42
N LYS A 147 26.01 -30.59 13.27
CA LYS A 147 26.96 -30.81 14.37
C LYS A 147 26.44 -31.81 15.39
N MET A 148 25.15 -31.75 15.70
CA MET A 148 24.48 -32.70 16.59
C MET A 148 24.56 -34.11 16.02
N LEU A 149 24.20 -34.29 14.74
CA LEU A 149 24.29 -35.60 14.07
C LEU A 149 25.72 -36.15 14.05
N GLN A 150 26.72 -35.29 13.79
CA GLN A 150 28.13 -35.70 13.83
C GLN A 150 28.57 -36.12 15.24
N LEU A 151 28.18 -35.39 16.28
CA LEU A 151 28.48 -35.74 17.67
C LEU A 151 27.76 -37.02 18.11
N GLU A 152 26.48 -37.17 17.77
CA GLU A 152 25.70 -38.39 18.05
C GLU A 152 26.35 -39.62 17.39
N HIS A 153 26.77 -39.49 16.13
CA HIS A 153 27.47 -40.55 15.43
C HIS A 153 28.81 -40.90 16.10
N ARG A 154 29.58 -39.90 16.56
CA ARG A 154 30.82 -40.13 17.31
C ARG A 154 30.55 -40.84 18.63
N ILE A 155 29.61 -40.35 19.45
CA ILE A 155 29.23 -40.94 20.74
C ILE A 155 28.82 -42.41 20.57
N ARG A 156 28.04 -42.72 19.52
CA ARG A 156 27.57 -44.08 19.24
C ARG A 156 28.70 -45.06 18.92
N ARG A 157 29.82 -44.59 18.37
CA ARG A 157 30.97 -45.42 17.98
C ARG A 157 32.02 -45.62 19.07
N MET A 158 31.96 -44.88 20.18
CA MET A 158 32.97 -44.96 21.25
C MET A 158 32.82 -46.20 22.13
N GLU A 159 33.96 -46.74 22.57
CA GLU A 159 34.03 -47.83 23.55
C GLU A 159 33.73 -47.34 24.99
N PRO A 160 33.21 -48.23 25.86
CA PRO A 160 32.81 -47.87 27.23
C PRO A 160 33.98 -47.46 28.16
N ALA A 161 35.23 -47.72 27.79
CA ALA A 161 36.42 -47.38 28.59
C ALA A 161 36.69 -45.87 28.73
N GLN A 162 36.05 -45.02 27.92
CA GLN A 162 36.30 -43.57 27.86
C GLN A 162 35.10 -42.75 28.40
N SER A 163 34.61 -43.07 29.59
CA SER A 163 33.37 -42.50 30.18
C SER A 163 33.39 -40.97 30.28
N LEU A 164 34.49 -40.37 30.77
CA LEU A 164 34.58 -38.92 30.96
C LEU A 164 34.50 -38.13 29.64
N GLN A 165 35.08 -38.65 28.56
CA GLN A 165 35.00 -38.00 27.24
C GLN A 165 33.59 -38.11 26.65
N LYS A 166 32.95 -39.26 26.85
CA LYS A 166 31.55 -39.48 26.46
C LYS A 166 30.61 -38.52 27.18
N GLU A 167 30.79 -38.34 28.48
CA GLU A 167 30.03 -37.37 29.30
C GLU A 167 30.28 -35.93 28.84
N ALA A 168 31.54 -35.57 28.53
CA ALA A 168 31.86 -34.25 27.98
C ALA A 168 31.15 -34.00 26.63
N TRP A 169 31.12 -35.01 25.73
CA TRP A 169 30.41 -34.90 24.46
C TRP A 169 28.89 -34.85 24.62
N GLN A 170 28.33 -35.59 25.58
CA GLN A 170 26.91 -35.49 25.94
C GLN A 170 26.57 -34.07 26.42
N ALA A 171 27.38 -33.49 27.31
CA ALA A 171 27.19 -32.11 27.75
C ALA A 171 27.27 -31.10 26.59
N THR A 172 28.17 -31.30 25.62
CA THR A 172 28.20 -30.45 24.41
C THR A 172 26.99 -30.62 23.51
N LEU A 173 26.44 -31.83 23.43
CA LEU A 173 25.25 -32.14 22.66
C LEU A 173 24.03 -31.46 23.30
N ASP A 174 23.90 -31.53 24.62
CA ASP A 174 22.81 -30.85 25.33
C ASP A 174 22.89 -29.32 25.17
N ARG A 175 24.09 -28.73 25.14
CA ARG A 175 24.26 -27.31 24.79
C ARG A 175 23.75 -27.00 23.37
N TYR A 176 24.07 -27.83 22.39
CA TYR A 176 23.57 -27.64 21.02
C TYR A 176 22.06 -27.84 20.91
N ARG A 177 21.46 -28.73 21.71
CA ARG A 177 20.00 -28.87 21.82
C ARG A 177 19.36 -27.60 22.36
N SER A 178 19.88 -27.04 23.46
CA SER A 178 19.37 -25.77 24.00
C SER A 178 19.50 -24.62 23.00
N ASP A 179 20.67 -24.48 22.35
CA ASP A 179 20.87 -23.46 21.30
C ASP A 179 19.89 -23.64 20.11
N HIS A 180 19.56 -24.89 19.76
CA HIS A 180 18.59 -25.21 18.70
C HIS A 180 17.17 -24.83 19.09
N GLU A 181 16.76 -25.13 20.33
CA GLU A 181 15.46 -24.74 20.88
C GLU A 181 15.30 -23.21 20.89
N ASP A 182 16.32 -22.47 21.32
CA ASP A 182 16.32 -21.01 21.31
C ASP A 182 16.14 -20.44 19.89
N ILE A 183 16.80 -21.03 18.90
CA ILE A 183 16.64 -20.62 17.49
C ILE A 183 15.23 -20.92 17.00
N LEU A 184 14.63 -22.05 17.37
CA LEU A 184 13.25 -22.37 17.00
C LEU A 184 12.25 -21.36 17.58
N ILE A 185 12.45 -20.96 18.85
CA ILE A 185 11.63 -19.92 19.50
C ILE A 185 11.72 -18.60 18.72
N GLN A 186 12.92 -18.21 18.28
CA GLN A 186 13.12 -16.99 17.49
C GLN A 186 12.56 -17.10 16.06
N LEU A 187 12.60 -18.29 15.45
CA LEU A 187 12.10 -18.54 14.09
C LEU A 187 10.58 -18.56 14.00
N HIS A 188 9.89 -19.03 15.04
CA HIS A 188 8.43 -19.16 15.03
C HIS A 188 7.67 -17.87 14.63
N PRO A 189 7.90 -16.70 15.28
CA PRO A 189 7.24 -15.46 14.86
C PRO A 189 7.68 -15.01 13.47
N LEU A 190 8.95 -15.16 13.12
CA LEU A 190 9.48 -14.75 11.81
C LEU A 190 8.87 -15.54 10.66
N ARG A 191 8.65 -16.84 10.84
CA ARG A 191 7.95 -17.69 9.85
C ARG A 191 6.52 -17.21 9.65
N LYS A 192 5.80 -16.91 10.73
CA LYS A 192 4.43 -16.38 10.68
C LYS A 192 4.37 -15.07 9.89
N GLU A 193 5.27 -14.13 10.20
CA GLU A 193 5.32 -12.80 9.58
C GLU A 193 5.79 -12.84 8.11
N THR A 194 6.64 -13.80 7.74
CA THR A 194 7.18 -13.93 6.36
C THR A 194 6.38 -14.90 5.47
N THR A 195 5.27 -15.47 5.97
CA THR A 195 4.45 -16.44 5.21
C THR A 195 3.91 -15.93 3.88
N GLN A 196 3.70 -14.61 3.74
CA GLN A 196 3.00 -14.02 2.59
C GLN A 196 3.95 -13.41 1.53
N LEU A 197 5.27 -13.59 1.66
CA LEU A 197 6.26 -12.88 0.82
C LEU A 197 6.84 -13.76 -0.29
N LEU A 198 7.16 -13.09 -1.42
CA LEU A 198 7.62 -13.69 -2.68
C LEU A 198 9.01 -14.34 -2.61
N ALA A 199 9.29 -15.13 -3.67
CA ALA A 199 10.31 -16.15 -3.84
C ALA A 199 11.70 -15.86 -3.22
N PRO A 200 12.32 -16.89 -2.59
CA PRO A 200 13.65 -16.78 -2.00
C PRO A 200 14.74 -16.48 -3.04
N ASP A 201 15.82 -15.82 -2.58
CA ASP A 201 17.01 -15.56 -3.39
C ASP A 201 17.71 -16.88 -3.78
N TRP A 202 18.03 -17.04 -5.06
CA TRP A 202 18.63 -18.26 -5.66
C TRP A 202 19.98 -18.69 -5.05
N ARG A 203 20.62 -17.81 -4.28
CA ARG A 203 21.91 -18.09 -3.62
C ARG A 203 21.76 -18.96 -2.38
N TYR A 204 20.59 -18.96 -1.74
CA TYR A 204 20.32 -19.75 -0.54
C TYR A 204 19.79 -21.17 -0.85
N GLU A 205 19.52 -21.48 -2.13
CA GLU A 205 18.95 -22.76 -2.60
C GLU A 205 19.90 -23.97 -2.49
N ARG A 206 21.22 -23.78 -2.35
CA ARG A 206 22.20 -24.84 -2.70
C ARG A 206 22.64 -25.79 -1.58
N LYS A 207 22.24 -25.61 -0.31
CA LYS A 207 22.70 -26.54 0.74
C LYS A 207 21.77 -26.77 1.93
N TYR A 208 20.97 -25.78 2.34
CA TYR A 208 20.24 -25.81 3.62
C TYR A 208 18.86 -25.15 3.56
N SER A 209 18.06 -25.38 2.52
CA SER A 209 16.70 -24.83 2.44
C SER A 209 15.69 -25.92 2.06
N ASP A 210 14.80 -26.28 2.98
CA ASP A 210 13.65 -27.17 2.74
C ASP A 210 12.47 -26.46 2.04
N LEU A 211 12.71 -25.30 1.42
CA LEU A 211 11.68 -24.59 0.65
C LEU A 211 11.59 -25.23 -0.74
N PRO A 212 10.41 -25.62 -1.22
CA PRO A 212 10.28 -26.16 -2.57
C PRO A 212 10.68 -25.06 -3.54
N GLY A 213 11.69 -25.35 -4.38
CA GLY A 213 12.11 -24.48 -5.46
C GLY A 213 10.97 -24.18 -6.45
N PRO A 214 11.22 -23.42 -7.52
CA PRO A 214 10.19 -23.01 -8.46
C PRO A 214 9.39 -24.23 -8.95
N ILE A 215 8.11 -24.27 -8.57
CA ILE A 215 7.16 -25.30 -8.99
C ILE A 215 6.93 -25.13 -10.50
N ARG A 216 7.83 -25.67 -11.32
CA ARG A 216 7.57 -25.87 -12.74
C ARG A 216 6.67 -27.09 -12.81
N TRP A 217 5.37 -26.88 -13.07
CA TRP A 217 4.43 -27.95 -13.40
C TRP A 217 4.82 -28.59 -14.75
N LYS A 218 5.91 -29.36 -14.76
CA LYS A 218 6.30 -30.23 -15.85
C LYS A 218 6.37 -31.65 -15.30
N LYS A 219 5.46 -32.49 -15.80
CA LYS A 219 5.51 -33.95 -15.74
C LYS A 219 6.98 -34.42 -15.79
N GLN A 220 7.37 -35.22 -14.79
CA GLN A 220 8.47 -36.19 -14.82
C GLN A 220 9.86 -35.65 -15.20
N TYR A 221 10.83 -35.72 -14.28
CA TYR A 221 12.19 -36.25 -14.52
C TYR A 221 12.91 -36.30 -13.17
N ILE A 222 12.95 -37.47 -12.55
CA ILE A 222 13.72 -37.76 -11.32
C ILE A 222 14.94 -38.59 -11.74
N PRO A 223 16.16 -38.04 -11.71
CA PRO A 223 17.39 -38.81 -11.99
C PRO A 223 17.69 -39.91 -10.96
N ALA A 224 17.05 -39.85 -9.78
CA ALA A 224 17.21 -40.83 -8.71
C ALA A 224 16.43 -42.15 -8.92
N LEU A 225 15.80 -42.35 -10.08
CA LEU A 225 15.19 -43.62 -10.51
C LEU A 225 15.95 -44.29 -11.67
N GLU A 226 17.18 -43.85 -11.98
CA GLU A 226 18.00 -44.43 -13.04
C GLU A 226 19.13 -45.33 -12.49
N ASP A 227 18.78 -46.23 -11.58
CA ASP A 227 19.51 -47.49 -11.46
C ASP A 227 18.62 -48.58 -12.07
N GLN A 228 19.12 -49.24 -13.13
CA GLN A 228 18.57 -50.41 -13.85
C GLN A 228 18.04 -50.16 -15.28
N TYR A 229 18.90 -49.68 -16.19
CA TYR A 229 18.88 -50.19 -17.57
C TYR A 229 20.14 -51.02 -17.82
N ARG A 230 19.92 -52.34 -17.95
CA ARG A 230 20.92 -53.33 -18.42
C ARG A 230 21.67 -52.77 -19.63
N LYS A 231 23.00 -52.72 -19.57
CA LYS A 231 23.82 -52.62 -20.80
C LYS A 231 23.54 -53.89 -21.63
N PRO A 232 23.19 -53.80 -22.93
CA PRO A 232 23.19 -54.99 -23.77
C PRO A 232 24.64 -55.51 -23.88
N ILE A 233 24.82 -56.78 -23.56
CA ILE A 233 26.07 -57.53 -23.74
C ILE A 233 26.48 -57.40 -25.21
N ARG A 234 27.67 -56.83 -25.48
CA ARG A 234 28.27 -56.87 -26.81
C ARG A 234 28.95 -58.23 -26.97
N PHE A 235 28.43 -59.05 -27.89
CA PHE A 235 29.16 -60.22 -28.38
C PHE A 235 30.23 -59.74 -29.37
N HIS A 236 31.49 -60.09 -29.08
CA HIS A 236 32.53 -60.31 -30.07
C HIS A 236 32.88 -61.79 -30.02
#